data_AF-A0A1L7I1T5-F1
#
_entry.id   AF-A0A1L7I1T5-F1
#
_cell.length_a   1.000
_cell.length_b   1.000
_cell.length_c   1.000
_cell.angle_alpha   90.00
_cell.angle_beta   90.00
_cell.angle_gamma   90.00
#
_symmetry.space_group_name_H-M   'P 1'
#
loop_
_entity.id
_entity.type
_entity.pdbx_description
1 polymer ?
#
loop_
_entity_poly.entity_id
_entity_poly.type
_entity_poly.pdbx_seq_one_letter_code
_entity_poly.pdbx_strand_id
1 'polypeptide(L)'
;MEKLIIFNNQVKAFLGVDIHYNAAINNFKINGYWVTDVNQFHFAQFRKSFKKLIDKNINRDSQKEVIFLNKIQEDLKRNLLFLNTINYNKIRESCSSVDLKYPEEPPVHNIRDLEETALWDNEGRADYIFQVLSEFLKMESTNHIELSDETWEEIDALYEENNLHVDEIYGKAHLMIIISYQINLIKEVIDYIQSYFDTLEKMGINYSNNEEDIDFSKHTQQLHFNMLKKEVAMFFHTFHQLGLIHGDFNKRKISETEMNKFLSSGFFYYVDVKRELRPLKKLSKEFSGLYRGEAASKISEEELSFIQYLIDILQERKNVLEIEKKDYLERRK
;
A
#
# COMPACT_ATOMS: atom_id res chain seq x y z
N MET A 1 -8.49 14.04 -5.22
CA MET A 1 -8.55 14.36 -3.77
C MET A 1 -9.49 13.39 -3.06
N GLU A 2 -10.72 13.23 -3.55
CA GLU A 2 -11.72 12.24 -3.07
C GLU A 2 -11.17 10.81 -2.93
N LYS A 3 -10.42 10.32 -3.92
CA LYS A 3 -9.73 9.01 -3.89
C LYS A 3 -8.77 8.84 -2.70
N LEU A 4 -8.01 9.88 -2.34
CA LEU A 4 -7.08 9.85 -1.20
C LEU A 4 -7.81 9.98 0.14
N ILE A 5 -8.95 10.69 0.17
CA ILE A 5 -9.82 10.79 1.35
C ILE A 5 -10.44 9.41 1.64
N ILE A 6 -10.97 8.74 0.61
CA ILE A 6 -11.48 7.37 0.72
C ILE A 6 -10.38 6.44 1.22
N PHE A 7 -9.18 6.55 0.67
CA PHE A 7 -8.05 5.73 1.09
C PHE A 7 -7.65 6.01 2.54
N ASN A 8 -7.58 7.28 2.98
CA ASN A 8 -7.33 7.65 4.37
C ASN A 8 -8.37 7.09 5.33
N ASN A 9 -9.66 7.19 4.97
CA ASN A 9 -10.74 6.70 5.80
C ASN A 9 -10.70 5.17 5.94
N GLN A 10 -10.36 4.46 4.86
CA GLN A 10 -10.11 3.03 4.92
C GLN A 10 -8.92 2.73 5.84
N VAL A 11 -7.77 3.39 5.65
CA VAL A 11 -6.60 3.19 6.52
C VAL A 11 -6.95 3.44 7.99
N LYS A 12 -7.67 4.53 8.32
CA LYS A 12 -8.08 4.83 9.70
C LYS A 12 -9.08 3.83 10.27
N ALA A 13 -10.08 3.41 9.49
CA ALA A 13 -11.06 2.43 9.95
C ALA A 13 -10.41 1.09 10.31
N PHE A 14 -9.31 0.71 9.64
CA PHE A 14 -8.70 -0.59 9.82
C PHE A 14 -7.43 -0.57 10.70
N LEU A 15 -6.58 0.44 10.52
CA LEU A 15 -5.27 0.57 11.18
C LEU A 15 -5.22 1.74 12.17
N GLY A 16 -6.35 2.43 12.36
CA GLY A 16 -6.54 3.32 13.49
C GLY A 16 -6.42 2.56 14.82
N VAL A 17 -6.40 3.33 15.90
CA VAL A 17 -6.48 2.78 17.24
C VAL A 17 -7.48 3.61 18.02
N ASP A 18 -8.67 3.07 18.17
CA ASP A 18 -9.75 3.61 18.99
C ASP A 18 -10.31 2.47 19.84
N ILE A 19 -10.03 2.49 21.14
CA ILE A 19 -10.37 1.41 22.07
C ILE A 19 -11.50 1.88 22.97
N HIS A 20 -12.61 1.18 22.97
CA HIS A 20 -13.75 1.48 23.84
C HIS A 20 -13.98 0.33 24.80
N TYR A 21 -14.24 0.64 26.06
CA TYR A 21 -14.63 -0.35 27.06
C TYR A 21 -16.12 -0.24 27.37
N ASN A 22 -16.86 -1.34 27.25
CA ASN A 22 -18.25 -1.41 27.71
C ASN A 22 -18.30 -2.14 29.05
N ALA A 23 -18.55 -1.38 30.11
CA ALA A 23 -18.59 -1.89 31.48
C ALA A 23 -19.82 -2.75 31.77
N ALA A 24 -20.91 -2.62 31.00
CA ALA A 24 -22.13 -3.40 31.22
C ALA A 24 -21.96 -4.88 30.80
N ILE A 25 -21.05 -5.16 29.86
CA ILE A 25 -20.76 -6.52 29.38
C ILE A 25 -19.28 -6.90 29.54
N ASN A 26 -18.49 -6.08 30.23
CA ASN A 26 -17.05 -6.25 30.44
C ASN A 26 -16.21 -6.50 29.18
N ASN A 27 -16.68 -6.03 28.02
CA ASN A 27 -16.06 -6.28 26.72
C ASN A 27 -15.50 -5.00 26.09
N PHE A 28 -14.63 -5.17 25.10
CA PHE A 28 -13.94 -4.08 24.43
C PHE A 28 -14.31 -4.02 22.95
N LYS A 29 -14.33 -2.80 22.40
CA LYS A 29 -14.27 -2.57 20.96
C LYS A 29 -12.90 -2.02 20.58
N ILE A 30 -12.44 -2.41 19.41
CA ILE A 30 -11.34 -1.73 18.73
C ILE A 30 -11.82 -1.29 17.34
N ASN A 31 -11.67 0.00 17.04
CA ASN A 31 -12.13 0.62 15.79
C ASN A 31 -13.59 0.28 15.44
N GLY A 32 -14.46 0.20 16.46
CA GLY A 32 -15.88 -0.10 16.32
C GLY A 32 -16.27 -1.58 16.30
N TYR A 33 -15.31 -2.52 16.27
CA TYR A 33 -15.57 -3.97 16.27
C TYR A 33 -15.35 -4.58 17.65
N TRP A 34 -16.24 -5.46 18.10
CA TRP A 34 -16.08 -6.22 19.34
C TRP A 34 -14.89 -7.16 19.27
N VAL A 35 -14.02 -7.15 20.28
CA VAL A 35 -12.80 -7.97 20.27
C VAL A 35 -13.08 -9.47 20.25
N THR A 36 -14.25 -9.89 20.73
CA THR A 36 -14.75 -11.28 20.69
C THR A 36 -15.17 -11.72 19.30
N ASP A 37 -15.65 -10.80 18.46
CA ASP A 37 -16.16 -11.10 17.11
C ASP A 37 -15.10 -10.92 16.01
N VAL A 38 -13.95 -10.30 16.31
CA VAL A 38 -12.86 -10.12 15.34
C VAL A 38 -12.12 -11.44 15.15
N ASN A 39 -12.13 -12.01 13.94
CA ASN A 39 -11.39 -13.23 13.60
C ASN A 39 -10.00 -12.96 12.97
N GLN A 40 -9.09 -13.94 12.94
CA GLN A 40 -7.77 -13.76 12.34
C GLN A 40 -7.80 -13.55 10.81
N PHE A 41 -8.81 -14.12 10.15
CA PHE A 41 -9.02 -13.96 8.72
C PHE A 41 -9.28 -12.50 8.33
N HIS A 42 -9.82 -11.71 9.26
CA HIS A 42 -9.98 -10.28 9.14
C HIS A 42 -8.64 -9.58 8.80
N PHE A 43 -7.56 -9.91 9.52
CA PHE A 43 -6.24 -9.30 9.33
C PHE A 43 -5.53 -9.78 8.05
N ALA A 44 -5.61 -11.08 7.74
CA ALA A 44 -4.97 -11.65 6.56
C ALA A 44 -5.61 -11.17 5.24
N GLN A 45 -6.95 -11.09 5.18
CA GLN A 45 -7.66 -10.51 4.04
C GLN A 45 -7.37 -9.02 3.92
N PHE A 46 -7.29 -8.32 5.05
CA PHE A 46 -6.97 -6.90 5.08
C PHE A 46 -5.59 -6.62 4.50
N ARG A 47 -4.56 -7.38 4.85
CA ARG A 47 -3.20 -7.24 4.28
C ARG A 47 -3.22 -7.26 2.75
N LYS A 48 -3.92 -8.23 2.16
CA LYS A 48 -4.05 -8.35 0.69
C LYS A 48 -4.80 -7.16 0.08
N SER A 49 -5.83 -6.68 0.76
CA SER A 49 -6.62 -5.53 0.32
C SER A 49 -5.84 -4.23 0.40
N PHE A 50 -5.06 -4.02 1.45
CA PHE A 50 -4.24 -2.83 1.66
C PHE A 50 -3.15 -2.66 0.60
N LYS A 51 -2.42 -3.74 0.28
CA LYS A 51 -1.42 -3.72 -0.82
C LYS A 51 -2.06 -3.32 -2.14
N LYS A 52 -3.21 -3.94 -2.47
CA LYS A 52 -3.99 -3.59 -3.67
C LYS A 52 -4.49 -2.15 -3.65
N LEU A 53 -4.82 -1.61 -2.47
CA LEU A 53 -5.23 -0.22 -2.32
C LEU A 53 -4.08 0.73 -2.61
N ILE A 54 -2.87 0.50 -2.08
CA ILE A 54 -1.71 1.32 -2.43
C ILE A 54 -1.42 1.23 -3.93
N ASP A 55 -1.31 0.02 -4.48
CA ASP A 55 -0.96 -0.19 -5.89
C ASP A 55 -1.96 0.46 -6.87
N LYS A 56 -3.24 0.53 -6.51
CA LYS A 56 -4.29 1.18 -7.33
C LYS A 56 -4.38 2.68 -7.09
N ASN A 57 -4.06 3.13 -5.88
CA ASN A 57 -4.38 4.48 -5.45
C ASN A 57 -3.21 5.46 -5.46
N ILE A 58 -1.99 4.98 -5.29
CA ILE A 58 -0.78 5.80 -5.23
C ILE A 58 -0.01 5.68 -6.54
N ASN A 59 0.13 6.80 -7.23
CA ASN A 59 1.04 6.97 -8.35
C ASN A 59 2.43 7.40 -7.84
N ARG A 60 3.46 6.64 -8.21
CA ARG A 60 4.88 6.89 -7.89
C ARG A 60 5.39 8.23 -8.42
N ASP A 61 4.81 8.70 -9.52
CA ASP A 61 5.17 9.95 -10.17
C ASP A 61 4.44 11.16 -9.56
N SER A 62 3.51 10.92 -8.63
CA SER A 62 2.73 11.96 -7.98
C SER A 62 3.30 12.29 -6.61
N GLN A 63 4.09 13.39 -6.53
CA GLN A 63 4.63 13.91 -5.28
C GLN A 63 3.57 13.99 -4.17
N LYS A 64 2.37 14.48 -4.49
CA LYS A 64 1.26 14.60 -3.52
C LYS A 64 0.83 13.27 -2.95
N GLU A 65 0.71 12.24 -3.79
CA GLU A 65 0.29 10.91 -3.37
C GLU A 65 1.39 10.19 -2.59
N VAL A 66 2.65 10.45 -2.93
CA VAL A 66 3.81 9.94 -2.20
C VAL A 66 3.98 10.61 -0.84
N ILE A 67 3.82 11.94 -0.75
CA ILE A 67 3.77 12.67 0.54
C ILE A 67 2.61 12.17 1.40
N PHE A 68 1.45 11.96 0.78
CA PHE A 68 0.30 11.39 1.49
C PHE A 68 0.61 10.00 2.04
N LEU A 69 1.30 9.15 1.28
CA LEU A 69 1.74 7.84 1.75
C LEU A 69 2.75 7.95 2.90
N ASN A 70 3.62 8.96 2.89
CA ASN A 70 4.55 9.23 4.00
C ASN A 70 3.79 9.60 5.28
N LYS A 71 2.78 10.48 5.17
CA LYS A 71 1.91 10.84 6.31
C LYS A 71 1.18 9.62 6.89
N ILE A 72 0.70 8.71 6.03
CA ILE A 72 0.16 7.43 6.49
C ILE A 72 1.22 6.63 7.24
N GLN A 73 2.44 6.52 6.72
CA GLN A 73 3.51 5.79 7.39
C GLN A 73 3.83 6.36 8.78
N GLU A 74 3.86 7.68 8.92
CA GLU A 74 4.07 8.38 10.19
C GLU A 74 2.91 8.16 11.19
N ASP A 75 1.67 8.21 10.72
CA ASP A 75 0.49 7.91 11.54
C ASP A 75 0.50 6.46 12.02
N LEU A 76 0.87 5.53 11.14
CA LEU A 76 1.03 4.11 11.49
C LEU A 76 2.16 3.88 12.50
N LYS A 77 3.30 4.58 12.37
CA LYS A 77 4.40 4.53 13.35
C LYS A 77 3.95 5.05 14.72
N ARG A 78 3.14 6.12 14.76
CA ARG A 78 2.54 6.65 16.00
C ARG A 78 1.58 5.65 16.64
N ASN A 79 0.69 5.05 15.84
CA ASN A 79 -0.22 4.02 16.32
C ASN A 79 0.53 2.79 16.85
N LEU A 80 1.60 2.37 16.16
CA LEU A 80 2.45 1.27 16.60
C LEU A 80 3.11 1.56 17.96
N LEU A 81 3.65 2.76 18.14
CA LEU A 81 4.21 3.20 19.42
C LEU A 81 3.15 3.16 20.53
N PHE A 82 1.96 3.71 20.28
CA PHE A 82 0.86 3.69 21.24
C PHE A 82 0.47 2.26 21.63
N LEU A 83 0.23 1.37 20.66
CA LEU A 83 -0.13 -0.03 20.92
C LEU A 83 0.93 -0.77 21.76
N ASN A 84 2.22 -0.52 21.53
CA ASN A 84 3.30 -1.10 22.32
C ASN A 84 3.35 -0.57 23.76
N THR A 85 2.73 0.57 24.07
CA THR A 85 2.65 1.11 25.44
C THR A 85 1.46 0.59 26.23
N ILE A 86 0.50 -0.06 25.58
CA ILE A 86 -0.69 -0.60 26.24
C ILE A 86 -0.27 -1.70 27.21
N ASN A 87 -0.60 -1.50 28.47
CA ASN A 87 -0.32 -2.44 29.55
C ASN A 87 -1.62 -3.12 29.98
N TYR A 88 -1.61 -4.46 30.05
CA TYR A 88 -2.75 -5.28 30.47
C TYR A 88 -3.44 -4.76 31.75
N ASN A 89 -2.64 -4.44 32.78
CA ASN A 89 -3.16 -3.99 34.08
C ASN A 89 -3.81 -2.60 34.02
N LYS A 90 -3.39 -1.79 33.05
CA LYS A 90 -3.82 -0.40 32.88
C LYS A 90 -4.58 -0.19 31.58
N ILE A 91 -5.18 -1.24 31.02
CA ILE A 91 -5.83 -1.17 29.71
C ILE A 91 -6.93 -0.11 29.67
N ARG A 92 -7.63 0.08 30.81
CA ARG A 92 -8.68 1.09 30.97
C ARG A 92 -8.15 2.52 30.78
N GLU A 93 -6.89 2.78 31.14
CA GLU A 93 -6.23 4.08 30.92
C GLU A 93 -5.96 4.35 29.43
N SER A 94 -5.92 3.29 28.61
CA SER A 94 -5.71 3.35 27.16
C SER A 94 -7.03 3.42 26.38
N CYS A 95 -8.18 3.37 27.06
CA CYS A 95 -9.49 3.43 26.43
C CYS A 95 -9.87 4.89 26.12
N SER A 96 -10.33 5.11 24.90
CA SER A 96 -10.80 6.40 24.40
C SER A 96 -12.16 6.78 24.99
N SER A 97 -12.98 5.80 25.34
CA SER A 97 -14.22 6.01 26.10
C SER A 97 -14.62 4.78 26.91
N VAL A 98 -15.55 4.99 27.85
CA VAL A 98 -16.18 3.95 28.66
C VAL A 98 -17.70 4.09 28.59
N ASP A 99 -18.37 3.02 28.19
CA ASP A 99 -19.83 2.91 28.16
C ASP A 99 -20.35 2.14 29.35
N LEU A 100 -21.34 2.71 30.04
CA LEU A 100 -21.99 2.08 31.20
C LEU A 100 -23.32 1.39 30.85
N LYS A 101 -23.80 1.57 29.62
CA LYS A 101 -25.07 1.02 29.14
C LYS A 101 -24.83 -0.25 28.34
N TYR A 102 -25.78 -1.17 28.43
CA TYR A 102 -25.82 -2.32 27.55
C TYR A 102 -25.88 -1.83 26.08
N PRO A 103 -25.07 -2.38 25.17
CA PRO A 103 -25.00 -1.91 23.79
C PRO A 103 -26.28 -2.22 23.02
N GLU A 104 -26.66 -1.34 22.09
CA GLU A 104 -27.76 -1.58 21.16
C GLU A 104 -27.48 -2.76 20.23
N GLU A 105 -26.21 -2.93 19.84
CA GLU A 105 -25.70 -4.06 19.07
C GLU A 105 -24.64 -4.81 19.91
N PRO A 106 -25.07 -5.80 20.72
CA PRO A 106 -24.16 -6.63 21.50
C PRO A 106 -23.31 -7.54 20.62
N PRO A 107 -22.16 -8.03 21.12
CA PRO A 107 -21.36 -9.01 20.40
C PRO A 107 -22.15 -10.30 20.16
N VAL A 108 -21.82 -10.99 19.08
CA VAL A 108 -22.43 -12.30 18.78
C VAL A 108 -21.92 -13.36 19.76
N HIS A 109 -20.64 -13.29 20.12
CA HIS A 109 -19.99 -14.24 21.02
C HIS A 109 -19.84 -13.65 22.43
N ASN A 110 -20.08 -14.49 23.45
CA ASN A 110 -19.77 -14.15 24.83
C ASN A 110 -18.25 -13.99 24.99
N ILE A 111 -17.83 -13.20 25.97
CA ILE A 111 -16.41 -13.00 26.30
C ILE A 111 -15.73 -14.25 26.85
N ARG A 112 -16.53 -15.20 27.34
CA ARG A 112 -16.09 -16.53 27.74
C ARG A 112 -16.16 -17.56 26.61
N ASP A 113 -16.85 -17.26 25.50
CA ASP A 113 -16.99 -18.18 24.38
C ASP A 113 -15.67 -18.23 23.60
N LEU A 114 -14.95 -19.34 23.74
CA LEU A 114 -13.78 -19.66 22.94
C LEU A 114 -14.27 -20.56 21.80
N GLU A 115 -14.54 -20.00 20.61
CA GLU A 115 -14.92 -20.85 19.45
C GLU A 115 -13.85 -21.93 19.19
N GLU A 116 -14.25 -23.19 19.09
CA GLU A 116 -13.46 -24.25 18.45
C GLU A 116 -13.33 -23.93 16.95
N THR A 117 -12.21 -23.34 16.52
CA THR A 117 -11.98 -23.16 15.08
C THR A 117 -11.21 -24.33 14.48
N ALA A 118 -11.76 -24.87 13.39
CA ALA A 118 -11.32 -26.07 12.68
C ALA A 118 -9.82 -26.13 12.28
N LEU A 119 -9.21 -27.29 12.56
CA LEU A 119 -8.14 -28.11 11.93
C LEU A 119 -7.02 -27.53 11.04
N TRP A 120 -7.04 -26.26 10.63
CA TRP A 120 -5.97 -25.69 9.82
C TRP A 120 -5.47 -24.41 10.51
N ASP A 121 -4.62 -24.67 11.50
CA ASP A 121 -3.54 -23.79 11.99
C ASP A 121 -3.92 -22.68 12.99
N ASN A 122 -4.82 -22.96 13.95
CA ASN A 122 -5.10 -22.00 15.01
C ASN A 122 -5.51 -22.63 16.36
N GLU A 123 -4.59 -23.41 16.95
CA GLU A 123 -4.58 -23.76 18.38
C GLU A 123 -4.63 -22.47 19.27
N GLY A 124 -4.22 -21.32 18.75
CA GLY A 124 -3.79 -20.19 19.57
C GLY A 124 -4.81 -19.24 20.22
N ARG A 125 -6.14 -19.30 20.06
CA ARG A 125 -7.03 -18.31 20.73
C ARG A 125 -7.31 -18.66 22.18
N ALA A 126 -7.81 -19.87 22.41
CA ALA A 126 -7.95 -20.41 23.76
C ALA A 126 -6.58 -20.48 24.42
N ASP A 127 -5.59 -21.05 23.74
CA ASP A 127 -4.25 -21.28 24.30
C ASP A 127 -3.48 -20.00 24.65
N TYR A 128 -3.57 -18.91 23.88
CA TYR A 128 -2.96 -17.64 24.30
C TYR A 128 -3.73 -16.94 25.41
N ILE A 129 -5.08 -17.04 25.43
CA ILE A 129 -5.86 -16.50 26.55
C ILE A 129 -5.44 -17.23 27.81
N PHE A 130 -5.36 -18.56 27.76
CA PHE A 130 -4.83 -19.39 28.83
C PHE A 130 -3.39 -19.05 29.19
N GLN A 131 -2.49 -18.84 28.22
CA GLN A 131 -1.11 -18.46 28.51
C GLN A 131 -1.05 -17.11 29.23
N VAL A 132 -1.82 -16.10 28.79
CA VAL A 132 -1.90 -14.79 29.44
C VAL A 132 -2.49 -14.91 30.84
N LEU A 133 -3.54 -15.73 31.02
CA LEU A 133 -4.13 -16.02 32.33
C LEU A 133 -3.14 -16.74 33.26
N SER A 134 -2.45 -17.78 32.78
CA SER A 134 -1.47 -18.57 33.53
C SER A 134 -0.24 -17.75 33.93
N GLU A 135 0.28 -16.91 33.04
CA GLU A 135 1.36 -15.96 33.35
C GLU A 135 0.93 -14.95 34.43
N PHE A 136 -0.34 -14.52 34.41
CA PHE A 136 -0.90 -13.61 35.39
C PHE A 136 -1.11 -14.28 36.76
N LEU A 137 -1.54 -15.54 36.76
CA LEU A 137 -1.80 -16.35 37.94
C LEU A 137 -0.54 -17.00 38.53
N LYS A 138 0.63 -16.82 37.90
CA LYS A 138 1.90 -17.51 38.25
C LYS A 138 1.75 -19.04 38.31
N MET A 139 0.85 -19.60 37.51
CA MET A 139 0.73 -21.05 37.37
C MET A 139 1.89 -21.54 36.51
N GLU A 140 2.55 -22.64 36.91
CA GLU A 140 3.55 -23.29 36.06
C GLU A 140 2.89 -23.65 34.73
N SER A 141 3.53 -23.32 33.61
CA SER A 141 2.95 -23.51 32.28
C SER A 141 2.61 -24.99 32.06
N THR A 142 1.35 -25.36 32.26
CA THR A 142 0.88 -26.70 31.93
C THR A 142 0.65 -26.73 30.42
N ASN A 143 1.45 -27.53 29.73
CA ASN A 143 1.18 -27.92 28.35
C ASN A 143 -0.29 -28.32 28.20
N HIS A 144 -0.92 -27.90 27.11
CA HIS A 144 -2.32 -28.14 26.70
C HIS A 144 -2.96 -29.38 27.35
N ILE A 145 -3.56 -29.19 28.50
CA ILE A 145 -4.52 -30.13 29.08
C ILE A 145 -5.83 -29.36 29.03
N GLU A 146 -6.82 -29.91 28.32
CA GLU A 146 -8.22 -29.46 28.46
C GLU A 146 -8.51 -29.33 29.96
N LEU A 147 -8.73 -28.10 30.42
CA LEU A 147 -9.06 -27.87 31.81
C LEU A 147 -10.42 -28.51 32.08
N SER A 148 -10.47 -29.41 33.06
CA SER A 148 -11.73 -29.96 33.54
C SER A 148 -12.61 -28.84 34.11
N ASP A 149 -13.92 -29.08 34.17
CA ASP A 149 -14.89 -28.19 34.81
C ASP A 149 -14.48 -27.85 36.26
N GLU A 150 -13.82 -28.78 36.97
CA GLU A 150 -13.28 -28.56 38.32
C GLU A 150 -12.18 -27.49 38.37
N THR A 151 -11.28 -27.45 37.37
CA THR A 151 -10.23 -26.43 37.31
C THR A 151 -10.82 -25.05 37.02
N TRP A 152 -11.94 -24.99 36.30
CA TRP A 152 -12.68 -23.75 36.07
C TRP A 152 -13.36 -23.23 37.33
N GLU A 153 -13.96 -24.12 38.13
CA GLU A 153 -14.52 -23.75 39.43
C GLU A 153 -13.44 -23.25 40.40
N GLU A 154 -12.24 -23.84 40.38
CA GLU A 154 -11.09 -23.37 41.17
C GLU A 154 -10.60 -21.98 40.74
N ILE A 155 -10.57 -21.71 39.43
CA ILE A 155 -10.23 -20.40 38.87
C ILE A 155 -11.26 -19.35 39.28
N ASP A 156 -12.57 -19.65 39.14
CA ASP A 156 -13.65 -18.76 39.54
C ASP A 156 -13.62 -18.47 41.06
N ALA A 157 -13.35 -19.47 41.89
CA ALA A 157 -13.20 -19.32 43.34
C ALA A 157 -11.99 -18.44 43.72
N LEU A 158 -10.83 -18.62 43.07
CA LEU A 158 -9.65 -17.78 43.27
C LEU A 158 -9.92 -16.32 42.87
N TYR A 159 -10.79 -16.07 41.89
CA TYR A 159 -11.15 -14.73 41.47
C TYR A 159 -12.15 -14.05 42.41
N GLU A 160 -13.11 -14.79 42.96
CA GLU A 160 -13.99 -14.30 44.02
C GLU A 160 -13.20 -13.91 45.28
N GLU A 161 -12.23 -14.72 45.70
CA GLU A 161 -11.34 -14.40 46.84
C GLU A 161 -10.51 -13.13 46.63
N ASN A 162 -10.17 -12.80 45.37
CA ASN A 162 -9.40 -11.61 45.01
C ASN A 162 -10.25 -10.39 44.57
N ASN A 163 -11.59 -10.46 44.65
CA ASN A 163 -12.52 -9.43 44.15
C ASN A 163 -12.29 -9.05 42.67
N LEU A 164 -11.90 -10.01 41.83
CA LEU A 164 -11.66 -9.77 40.42
C LEU A 164 -12.85 -10.24 39.58
N HIS A 165 -13.34 -9.37 38.69
CA HIS A 165 -14.38 -9.74 37.74
C HIS A 165 -13.79 -10.57 36.59
N VAL A 166 -14.04 -11.88 36.61
CA VAL A 166 -13.55 -12.84 35.62
C VAL A 166 -13.80 -12.36 34.19
N ASP A 167 -15.01 -11.90 33.87
CA ASP A 167 -15.36 -11.42 32.53
C ASP A 167 -14.45 -10.28 32.05
N GLU A 168 -14.06 -9.38 32.95
CA GLU A 168 -13.15 -8.29 32.61
C GLU A 168 -11.75 -8.81 32.24
N ILE A 169 -11.29 -9.87 32.90
CA ILE A 169 -9.99 -10.49 32.63
C ILE A 169 -9.99 -11.11 31.23
N TYR A 170 -11.06 -11.82 30.87
CA TYR A 170 -11.25 -12.34 29.51
C TYR A 170 -11.30 -11.23 28.48
N GLY A 171 -12.05 -10.15 28.74
CA GLY A 171 -12.12 -9.02 27.82
C GLY A 171 -10.77 -8.37 27.58
N LYS A 172 -9.98 -8.21 28.64
CA LYS A 172 -8.59 -7.72 28.55
C LYS A 172 -7.72 -8.67 27.73
N ALA A 173 -7.85 -9.98 27.94
CA ALA A 173 -7.06 -10.98 27.22
C ALA A 173 -7.39 -10.98 25.72
N HIS A 174 -8.67 -11.00 25.36
CA HIS A 174 -9.13 -10.85 23.97
C HIS A 174 -8.58 -9.57 23.34
N LEU A 175 -8.68 -8.43 24.04
CA LEU A 175 -8.15 -7.16 23.54
C LEU A 175 -6.63 -7.22 23.32
N MET A 176 -5.85 -7.80 24.24
CA MET A 176 -4.40 -7.91 24.06
C MET A 176 -4.02 -8.78 22.85
N ILE A 177 -4.74 -9.86 22.61
CA ILE A 177 -4.55 -10.69 21.41
C ILE A 177 -4.81 -9.87 20.15
N ILE A 178 -5.95 -9.17 20.10
CA ILE A 178 -6.29 -8.33 18.96
C ILE A 178 -5.24 -7.21 18.76
N ILE A 179 -4.75 -6.60 19.83
CA ILE A 179 -3.65 -5.63 19.80
C ILE A 179 -2.39 -6.26 19.21
N SER A 180 -2.03 -7.48 19.60
CA SER A 180 -0.85 -8.18 19.05
C SER A 180 -0.95 -8.39 17.53
N TYR A 181 -2.13 -8.77 17.04
CA TYR A 181 -2.39 -8.92 15.60
C TYR A 181 -2.36 -7.57 14.88
N GLN A 182 -2.93 -6.53 15.49
CA GLN A 182 -2.89 -5.15 14.99
C GLN A 182 -1.43 -4.65 14.87
N ILE A 183 -0.60 -4.89 15.89
CA ILE A 183 0.83 -4.55 15.90
C ILE A 183 1.55 -5.21 14.73
N ASN A 184 1.37 -6.52 14.55
CA ASN A 184 2.03 -7.27 13.48
C ASN A 184 1.57 -6.77 12.10
N LEU A 185 0.27 -6.55 11.93
CA LEU A 185 -0.26 -6.01 10.68
C LEU A 185 0.27 -4.61 10.37
N ILE A 186 0.31 -3.70 11.35
CA ILE A 186 0.85 -2.35 11.19
C ILE A 186 2.33 -2.41 10.79
N LYS A 187 3.14 -3.27 11.44
CA LYS A 187 4.55 -3.48 11.07
C LYS A 187 4.68 -3.92 9.61
N GLU A 188 3.96 -4.96 9.20
CA GLU A 188 4.00 -5.45 7.82
C GLU A 188 3.58 -4.38 6.79
N VAL A 189 2.64 -3.52 7.15
CA VAL A 189 2.19 -2.41 6.31
C VAL A 189 3.27 -1.32 6.22
N ILE A 190 3.86 -0.93 7.34
CA ILE A 190 4.98 0.03 7.39
C ILE A 190 6.13 -0.47 6.53
N ASP A 191 6.50 -1.75 6.64
CA ASP A 191 7.57 -2.38 5.86
C ASP A 191 7.26 -2.36 4.36
N TYR A 192 6.01 -2.61 3.99
CA TYR A 192 5.58 -2.53 2.60
C TYR A 192 5.65 -1.09 2.06
N ILE A 193 5.24 -0.10 2.85
CA ILE A 193 5.37 1.32 2.49
C ILE A 193 6.87 1.71 2.41
N GLN A 194 7.70 1.22 3.31
CA GLN A 194 9.14 1.46 3.29
C GLN A 194 9.76 0.90 2.01
N SER A 195 9.43 -0.35 1.65
CA SER A 195 9.88 -0.96 0.39
C SER A 195 9.45 -0.15 -0.84
N TYR A 196 8.27 0.49 -0.79
CA TYR A 196 7.83 1.41 -1.83
C TYR A 196 8.73 2.66 -1.91
N PHE A 197 9.11 3.27 -0.77
CA PHE A 197 10.05 4.39 -0.74
C PHE A 197 11.47 4.00 -1.18
N ASP A 198 11.99 2.86 -0.72
CA ASP A 198 13.30 2.35 -1.13
C ASP A 198 13.36 2.13 -2.66
N THR A 199 12.22 1.76 -3.26
CA THR A 199 12.10 1.63 -4.72
C THR A 199 12.19 2.98 -5.41
N LEU A 200 11.54 4.02 -4.86
CA LEU A 200 11.63 5.39 -5.41
C LEU A 200 13.04 5.96 -5.30
N GLU A 201 13.72 5.74 -4.17
CA GLU A 201 15.10 6.20 -3.95
C GLU A 201 16.06 5.54 -4.95
N LYS A 202 15.92 4.23 -5.20
CA LYS A 202 16.67 3.51 -6.24
C LYS A 202 16.41 4.05 -7.65
N MET A 203 15.24 4.63 -7.89
CA MET A 203 14.89 5.31 -9.15
C MET A 203 15.39 6.77 -9.20
N GLY A 204 16.07 7.26 -8.16
CA GLY A 204 16.55 8.64 -8.06
C GLY A 204 15.46 9.66 -7.76
N ILE A 205 14.27 9.23 -7.34
CA ILE A 205 13.13 10.09 -7.03
C ILE A 205 13.12 10.33 -5.52
N ASN A 206 13.46 11.56 -5.10
CA ASN A 206 13.52 11.92 -3.70
C ASN A 206 12.55 13.07 -3.38
N TYR A 207 11.45 12.76 -2.71
CA TYR A 207 10.41 13.73 -2.32
C TYR A 207 10.60 14.30 -0.91
N SER A 208 11.74 14.03 -0.28
CA SER A 208 11.89 14.01 1.18
C SER A 208 12.01 15.36 1.89
N ASN A 209 11.83 16.53 1.25
CA ASN A 209 11.99 17.80 2.00
C ASN A 209 11.21 19.04 1.52
N ASN A 210 10.24 18.93 0.61
CA ASN A 210 9.53 20.14 0.16
C ASN A 210 8.17 20.25 0.85
N GLU A 211 8.17 20.82 2.07
CA GLU A 211 7.00 21.43 2.74
C GLU A 211 6.63 22.80 2.14
N GLU A 212 7.22 23.20 1.01
CA GLU A 212 6.75 24.37 0.30
C GLU A 212 5.48 24.03 -0.47
N ASP A 213 4.43 24.82 -0.22
CA ASP A 213 3.31 25.04 -1.13
C ASP A 213 3.85 25.49 -2.50
N ILE A 214 4.40 24.55 -3.27
CA ILE A 214 4.78 24.82 -4.64
C ILE A 214 3.49 24.66 -5.45
N ASP A 215 2.87 25.81 -5.71
CA ASP A 215 1.87 25.97 -6.76
C ASP A 215 2.50 25.59 -8.11
N PHE A 216 2.45 24.29 -8.43
CA PHE A 216 2.93 23.72 -9.69
C PHE A 216 2.01 23.99 -10.88
N SER A 217 1.05 24.92 -10.76
CA SER A 217 0.35 25.45 -11.93
C SER A 217 1.28 26.16 -12.91
N LYS A 218 2.55 26.40 -12.56
CA LYS A 218 3.47 27.16 -13.42
C LYS A 218 4.50 26.37 -14.22
N HIS A 219 5.07 25.24 -13.79
CA HIS A 219 6.10 24.54 -14.60
C HIS A 219 6.02 23.01 -14.52
N THR A 220 5.09 22.42 -15.29
CA THR A 220 5.29 21.06 -15.83
C THR A 220 6.05 21.22 -17.13
N GLN A 221 7.28 20.69 -17.23
CA GLN A 221 7.95 20.59 -18.52
C GLN A 221 7.10 19.70 -19.41
N GLN A 222 6.34 20.32 -20.31
CA GLN A 222 5.53 19.63 -21.29
C GLN A 222 6.47 19.22 -22.42
N LEU A 223 6.48 17.93 -22.74
CA LEU A 223 7.27 17.45 -23.85
C LEU A 223 6.36 17.35 -25.08
N HIS A 224 6.60 18.26 -26.03
CA HIS A 224 5.82 18.39 -27.25
C HIS A 224 6.55 17.66 -28.37
N PHE A 225 5.97 16.56 -28.83
CA PHE A 225 6.41 15.91 -30.04
C PHE A 225 5.83 16.66 -31.22
N ASN A 226 6.70 17.25 -32.05
CA ASN A 226 6.32 17.78 -33.36
C ASN A 226 6.13 16.64 -34.38
N MET A 227 5.32 15.65 -34.00
CA MET A 227 5.04 14.42 -34.73
C MET A 227 3.57 14.06 -34.51
N LEU A 228 2.98 13.35 -35.47
CA LEU A 228 1.65 12.77 -35.35
C LEU A 228 1.63 11.67 -34.28
N LYS A 229 0.46 11.40 -33.70
CA LYS A 229 0.28 10.38 -32.65
C LYS A 229 0.86 9.01 -33.03
N LYS A 230 0.68 8.62 -34.31
CA LYS A 230 1.17 7.35 -34.86
C LYS A 230 2.70 7.33 -34.99
N GLU A 231 3.29 8.45 -35.42
CA GLU A 231 4.74 8.63 -35.53
C GLU A 231 5.41 8.61 -34.15
N VAL A 232 4.77 9.18 -33.13
CA VAL A 232 5.22 9.04 -31.73
C VAL A 232 5.24 7.56 -31.33
N ALA A 233 4.21 6.77 -31.66
CA ALA A 233 4.20 5.33 -31.38
C ALA A 233 5.30 4.58 -32.15
N MET A 234 5.53 4.91 -33.42
CA MET A 234 6.62 4.35 -34.23
C MET A 234 7.99 4.67 -33.63
N PHE A 235 8.24 5.93 -33.25
CA PHE A 235 9.47 6.39 -32.61
C PHE A 235 9.80 5.54 -31.37
N PHE A 236 8.86 5.42 -30.43
CA PHE A 236 9.11 4.63 -29.22
C PHE A 236 9.23 3.13 -29.51
N HIS A 237 8.51 2.61 -30.49
CA HIS A 237 8.64 1.22 -30.93
C HIS A 237 10.04 0.92 -31.50
N THR A 238 10.52 1.74 -32.44
CA THR A 238 11.83 1.58 -33.07
C THR A 238 12.96 1.67 -32.05
N PHE A 239 12.95 2.69 -31.18
CA PHE A 239 14.00 2.85 -30.16
C PHE A 239 13.97 1.74 -29.11
N HIS A 240 12.79 1.19 -28.80
CA HIS A 240 12.68 -0.01 -27.98
C HIS A 240 13.27 -1.25 -28.68
N GLN A 241 12.95 -1.48 -29.96
CA GLN A 241 13.51 -2.60 -30.74
C GLN A 241 15.04 -2.53 -30.86
N LEU A 242 15.59 -1.32 -30.99
CA LEU A 242 17.03 -1.08 -31.03
C LEU A 242 17.72 -1.24 -29.66
N GLY A 243 16.96 -1.50 -28.58
CA GLY A 243 17.48 -1.60 -27.22
C GLY A 243 17.98 -0.25 -26.67
N LEU A 244 17.60 0.87 -27.28
CA LEU A 244 17.96 2.21 -26.80
C LEU A 244 17.04 2.65 -25.65
N ILE A 245 15.81 2.15 -25.63
CA ILE A 245 14.84 2.35 -24.55
C ILE A 245 14.51 0.98 -23.94
N HIS A 246 14.85 0.79 -22.67
CA HIS A 246 14.56 -0.45 -21.94
C HIS A 246 13.25 -0.33 -21.16
N GLY A 247 12.37 -1.33 -21.30
CA GLY A 247 11.31 -1.60 -20.32
C GLY A 247 11.86 -2.30 -19.08
N ASP A 248 11.11 -2.28 -17.98
CA ASP A 248 11.54 -2.79 -16.68
C ASP A 248 11.95 -4.28 -16.76
N PHE A 249 13.21 -4.60 -16.42
CA PHE A 249 13.87 -5.90 -16.66
C PHE A 249 13.17 -7.10 -16.01
N ASN A 250 12.25 -6.87 -15.07
CA ASN A 250 11.58 -7.91 -14.31
C ASN A 250 10.32 -8.50 -14.99
N LYS A 251 9.92 -8.03 -16.17
CA LYS A 251 8.67 -8.49 -16.83
C LYS A 251 8.88 -8.91 -18.28
N ARG A 252 9.12 -10.21 -18.47
CA ARG A 252 9.33 -10.87 -19.78
C ARG A 252 8.15 -10.83 -20.78
N LYS A 253 7.07 -10.06 -20.57
CA LYS A 253 5.89 -10.04 -21.49
C LYS A 253 5.11 -8.72 -21.61
N ILE A 254 5.67 -7.54 -21.28
CA ILE A 254 4.86 -6.31 -21.06
C ILE A 254 5.46 -5.02 -21.69
N SER A 255 6.28 -5.09 -22.75
CA SER A 255 6.92 -3.88 -23.31
C SER A 255 5.92 -2.84 -23.87
N GLU A 256 4.94 -3.25 -24.68
CA GLU A 256 3.91 -2.36 -25.23
C GLU A 256 3.06 -1.70 -24.13
N THR A 257 2.62 -2.51 -23.16
CA THR A 257 1.72 -2.03 -22.11
C THR A 257 2.43 -1.07 -21.16
N GLU A 258 3.72 -1.29 -20.89
CA GLU A 258 4.54 -0.38 -20.08
C GLU A 258 4.87 0.91 -20.82
N MET A 259 5.26 0.83 -22.09
CA MET A 259 5.50 2.02 -22.92
C MET A 259 4.24 2.87 -23.07
N ASN A 260 3.10 2.23 -23.32
CA ASN A 260 1.81 2.92 -23.40
C ASN A 260 1.42 3.56 -22.05
N LYS A 261 1.69 2.88 -20.92
CA LYS A 261 1.47 3.46 -19.60
C LYS A 261 2.35 4.69 -19.37
N PHE A 262 3.64 4.61 -19.67
CA PHE A 262 4.59 5.72 -19.54
C PHE A 262 4.18 6.94 -20.38
N LEU A 263 3.91 6.72 -21.67
CA LEU A 263 3.52 7.79 -22.58
C LEU A 263 2.13 8.38 -22.26
N SER A 264 1.24 7.58 -21.66
CA SER A 264 -0.09 8.04 -21.25
C SER A 264 -0.11 8.67 -19.84
N SER A 265 0.92 8.47 -19.02
CA SER A 265 1.01 9.02 -17.65
C SER A 265 1.72 10.37 -17.59
N GLY A 266 2.60 10.68 -18.54
CA GLY A 266 3.31 11.96 -18.60
C GLY A 266 2.55 13.10 -19.29
N PHE A 267 3.07 14.33 -19.18
CA PHE A 267 2.58 15.53 -19.88
C PHE A 267 3.11 15.59 -21.32
N PHE A 268 2.88 14.52 -22.07
CA PHE A 268 3.29 14.41 -23.47
C PHE A 268 2.19 14.92 -24.39
N TYR A 269 2.59 15.65 -25.44
CA TYR A 269 1.69 16.17 -26.45
C TYR A 269 2.19 15.81 -27.84
N TYR A 270 1.28 15.57 -28.76
CA TYR A 270 1.56 15.36 -30.18
C TYR A 270 0.86 16.43 -31.01
N VAL A 271 1.31 16.63 -32.23
CA VAL A 271 0.69 17.54 -33.19
C VAL A 271 -0.30 16.75 -34.03
N ASP A 272 -1.57 17.15 -34.10
CA ASP A 272 -2.55 16.47 -34.95
C ASP A 272 -2.45 16.91 -36.43
N VAL A 273 -3.27 16.32 -37.30
CA VAL A 273 -3.28 16.62 -38.75
C VAL A 273 -3.63 18.10 -39.03
N LYS A 274 -4.33 18.77 -38.10
CA LYS A 274 -4.67 20.20 -38.17
C LYS A 274 -3.58 21.09 -37.55
N ARG A 275 -2.45 20.51 -37.15
CA ARG A 275 -1.34 21.15 -36.44
C ARG A 275 -1.71 21.67 -35.04
N GLU A 276 -2.73 21.09 -34.41
CA GLU A 276 -3.11 21.40 -33.04
C GLU A 276 -2.38 20.49 -32.06
N LEU A 277 -1.90 21.05 -30.95
CA LEU A 277 -1.32 20.28 -29.86
C LEU A 277 -2.42 19.50 -29.12
N ARG A 278 -2.24 18.18 -29.02
CA ARG A 278 -3.16 17.31 -28.29
C ARG A 278 -2.43 16.44 -27.28
N PRO A 279 -3.05 16.17 -26.12
CA PRO A 279 -2.45 15.33 -25.11
C PRO A 279 -2.33 13.88 -25.62
N LEU A 280 -1.18 13.27 -25.36
CA LEU A 280 -0.87 11.89 -25.72
C LEU A 280 -1.56 10.95 -24.72
N LYS A 281 -2.78 10.50 -25.04
CA LYS A 281 -3.57 9.59 -24.19
C LYS A 281 -3.90 8.31 -24.94
N LYS A 282 -3.78 7.16 -24.26
CA LYS A 282 -4.22 5.83 -24.73
C LYS A 282 -3.65 5.51 -26.12
N LEU A 283 -2.40 5.03 -26.16
CA LEU A 283 -1.69 4.61 -27.38
C LEU A 283 -1.85 3.13 -27.72
N SER A 284 -2.66 2.39 -26.97
CA SER A 284 -2.85 0.95 -27.16
C SER A 284 -3.34 0.59 -28.56
N LYS A 285 -4.10 1.48 -29.22
CA LYS A 285 -4.59 1.23 -30.59
C LYS A 285 -3.46 1.37 -31.61
N GLU A 286 -2.66 2.41 -31.44
CA GLU A 286 -1.51 2.74 -32.28
C GLU A 286 -0.40 1.69 -32.13
N PHE A 287 -0.09 1.28 -30.90
CA PHE A 287 0.86 0.20 -30.65
C PHE A 287 0.35 -1.17 -31.07
N SER A 288 -0.95 -1.48 -30.91
CA SER A 288 -1.49 -2.77 -31.38
C SER A 288 -1.36 -2.95 -32.89
N GLY A 289 -1.29 -1.87 -33.66
CA GLY A 289 -1.01 -1.93 -35.10
C GLY A 289 0.45 -2.23 -35.44
N LEU A 290 1.39 -1.88 -34.54
CA LEU A 290 2.84 -2.03 -34.71
C LEU A 290 3.34 -3.38 -34.13
N TYR A 291 2.85 -3.78 -32.95
CA TYR A 291 3.29 -5.00 -32.25
C TYR A 291 2.58 -6.30 -32.68
N ARG A 292 1.45 -6.24 -33.41
CA ARG A 292 0.79 -7.45 -33.96
C ARG A 292 1.55 -8.11 -35.12
N GLY A 293 2.74 -7.59 -35.46
CA GLY A 293 3.58 -8.01 -36.58
C GLY A 293 4.34 -9.32 -36.41
N GLU A 294 4.26 -10.05 -35.28
CA GLU A 294 4.81 -11.41 -35.22
C GLU A 294 4.04 -12.40 -36.11
N ALA A 295 2.84 -12.04 -36.60
CA ALA A 295 2.04 -12.85 -37.51
C ALA A 295 1.72 -12.19 -38.88
N ALA A 296 2.29 -11.03 -39.21
CA ALA A 296 2.03 -10.37 -40.50
C ALA A 296 3.33 -9.84 -41.12
N SER A 297 3.76 -10.50 -42.19
CA SER A 297 4.97 -10.29 -42.99
C SER A 297 5.03 -8.98 -43.78
N LYS A 298 4.56 -7.85 -43.23
CA LYS A 298 4.61 -6.55 -43.92
C LYS A 298 5.00 -5.42 -42.97
N ILE A 299 6.29 -5.07 -42.97
CA ILE A 299 6.74 -3.74 -42.56
C ILE A 299 6.00 -2.73 -43.46
N SER A 300 5.38 -1.71 -42.85
CA SER A 300 4.63 -0.71 -43.64
C SER A 300 5.57 0.26 -44.35
N GLU A 301 5.26 0.67 -45.58
CA GLU A 301 6.02 1.71 -46.30
C GLU A 301 6.07 3.03 -45.49
N GLU A 302 5.04 3.30 -44.70
CA GLU A 302 4.97 4.43 -43.78
C GLU A 302 6.04 4.35 -42.68
N GLU A 303 6.25 3.17 -42.09
CA GLU A 303 7.28 2.97 -41.07
C GLU A 303 8.69 3.11 -41.64
N LEU A 304 8.94 2.55 -42.83
CA LEU A 304 10.21 2.75 -43.55
C LEU A 304 10.47 4.23 -43.84
N SER A 305 9.46 4.93 -44.32
CA SER A 305 9.55 6.38 -44.61
C SER A 305 9.84 7.18 -43.34
N PHE A 306 9.21 6.81 -42.21
CA PHE A 306 9.45 7.45 -40.93
C PHE A 306 10.87 7.19 -40.39
N ILE A 307 11.38 5.96 -40.49
CA ILE A 307 12.75 5.63 -40.09
C ILE A 307 13.77 6.41 -40.95
N GLN A 308 13.56 6.50 -42.26
CA GLN A 308 14.41 7.29 -43.14
C GLN A 308 14.42 8.78 -42.72
N TYR A 309 13.26 9.35 -42.42
CA TYR A 309 13.15 10.71 -41.91
C TYR A 309 13.93 10.93 -40.60
N LEU A 310 13.88 9.97 -39.67
CA LEU A 310 14.67 10.03 -38.43
C LEU A 310 16.18 9.97 -38.71
N ILE A 311 16.61 9.13 -39.65
CA ILE A 311 18.02 9.01 -40.06
C ILE A 311 18.50 10.36 -40.60
N ASP A 312 17.73 11.00 -41.48
CA ASP A 312 18.09 12.26 -42.11
C ASP A 312 18.27 13.38 -41.07
N ILE A 313 17.35 13.48 -40.11
CA ILE A 313 17.45 14.46 -38.99
C ILE A 313 18.70 14.21 -38.15
N LEU A 314 18.98 12.96 -37.80
CA LEU A 314 20.13 12.62 -36.97
C LEU A 314 21.46 12.90 -37.68
N GLN A 315 21.52 12.66 -39.00
CA GLN A 315 22.67 13.00 -39.83
C GLN A 315 22.89 14.52 -39.89
N GLU A 316 21.82 15.29 -40.08
CA GLU A 316 21.90 16.76 -40.05
C GLU A 316 22.45 17.26 -38.70
N ARG A 317 21.91 16.77 -37.59
CA ARG A 317 22.39 17.16 -36.25
C ARG A 317 23.84 16.77 -36.02
N LYS A 318 24.26 15.59 -36.48
CA LYS A 318 25.66 15.15 -36.42
C LYS A 318 26.58 16.13 -37.15
N ASN A 319 26.23 16.52 -38.38
CA ASN A 319 27.02 17.46 -39.17
C ASN A 319 27.16 18.81 -38.47
N VAL A 320 26.07 19.33 -37.88
CA VAL A 320 26.11 20.57 -37.08
C VAL A 320 27.08 20.45 -35.90
N LEU A 321 27.04 19.35 -35.15
CA LEU A 321 27.93 19.11 -34.02
C LEU A 321 29.41 18.99 -34.45
N GLU A 322 29.69 18.43 -35.63
CA GLU A 322 31.04 18.35 -36.18
C GLU A 322 31.59 19.74 -36.55
N ILE A 323 30.76 20.61 -37.10
CA ILE A 323 31.10 22.01 -37.38
C ILE A 323 31.36 22.77 -36.07
N GLU A 324 30.44 22.69 -35.11
CA GLU A 324 30.58 23.35 -33.79
C GLU A 324 31.88 22.91 -33.08
N LYS A 325 32.20 21.61 -33.13
CA LYS A 325 33.44 21.08 -32.57
C LYS A 325 34.68 21.62 -33.27
N LYS A 326 34.65 21.73 -34.60
CA LYS A 326 35.76 22.28 -35.40
C LYS A 326 35.99 23.75 -35.03
N ASP A 327 34.94 24.56 -35.03
CA ASP A 327 35.01 25.98 -34.67
C ASP A 327 35.54 26.20 -33.26
N TYR A 328 35.10 25.36 -32.30
CA TYR A 328 35.59 25.41 -30.92
C TYR A 328 37.10 25.12 -30.84
N LEU A 329 37.58 24.11 -31.58
CA LEU A 329 39.00 23.75 -31.61
C LEU A 329 39.85 24.81 -32.33
N GLU A 330 39.32 25.48 -33.35
CA GLU A 330 39.99 26.58 -34.05
C GLU A 330 40.10 27.83 -33.19
N ARG A 331 39.08 28.16 -32.37
CA ARG A 331 39.13 29.30 -31.41
C ARG A 331 40.09 29.09 -30.24
N ARG A 332 40.53 27.86 -30.01
CA ARG A 332 41.41 27.49 -28.88
C ARG A 332 42.89 27.44 -29.27
N LYS A 333 43.20 27.49 -30.56
CA LYS A 333 44.55 27.73 -31.09
C LYS A 333 44.77 29.24 -31.20
#